data_AF-A0A369HFS9-F1
#
_entry.id   AF-A0A369HFS9-F1
#
_cell.length_a   1.000
_cell.length_b   1.000
_cell.length_c   1.000
_cell.angle_alpha   90.00
_cell.angle_beta   90.00
_cell.angle_gamma   90.00
#
_symmetry.space_group_name_H-M   'P 1'
#
loop_
_entity.id
_entity.type
_entity.pdbx_description
1 polymer ?
#
loop_
_entity_poly.entity_id
_entity_poly.type
_entity_poly.pdbx_seq_one_letter_code
_entity_poly.pdbx_strand_id
1 'polypeptide(L)'
;MVSFSCARIAYAAASTITLRRCLNTTPLTFHTRCGRSIVANAVVDVLPTGLVGMIDQTMKVDPSQLVRSIEDALRGDSTGELIHTIAWYANASFDAREVCWPVRPDFKFDDFISPFGALSALLVEKKTIRDPIPSRFTDLPPGFLNKTRIHVISHLSFDYHRVHQIRSKFKYVGFMQLQGPTYPSLSKARTQFDQWAGRSGRAIFTLMRDDWTCTYSGGCRDEPNTRLPNLPYKPENYKRAIDEVFRLISMSRPFAVTFGYVNPAPNMYWLC
;
A
#
# COMPACT_ATOMS: atom_id res chain seq x y z
N MET A 1 -17.53 0.39 -8.47
CA MET A 1 -16.53 1.38 -8.92
C MET A 1 -16.02 2.14 -7.71
N VAL A 2 -14.71 2.23 -7.52
CA VAL A 2 -14.12 2.98 -6.39
C VAL A 2 -14.30 4.47 -6.65
N SER A 3 -14.89 5.19 -5.68
CA SER A 3 -15.05 6.64 -5.76
C SER A 3 -13.90 7.33 -5.03
N PHE A 4 -13.45 8.47 -5.55
CA PHE A 4 -12.32 9.23 -5.03
C PHE A 4 -12.74 10.65 -4.67
N SER A 5 -12.23 11.14 -3.55
CA SER A 5 -12.23 12.56 -3.20
C SER A 5 -10.85 13.13 -3.46
N CYS A 6 -10.79 14.38 -3.91
CA CYS A 6 -9.52 15.06 -4.20
C CYS A 6 -9.50 16.44 -3.55
N ALA A 7 -8.32 16.85 -3.11
CA ALA A 7 -8.06 18.19 -2.61
C ALA A 7 -6.57 18.50 -2.71
N ARG A 8 -6.22 19.78 -2.57
CA ARG A 8 -4.82 20.18 -2.37
C ARG A 8 -4.41 19.92 -0.92
N ILE A 9 -3.19 19.44 -0.73
CA ILE A 9 -2.52 19.47 0.57
C ILE A 9 -2.51 20.93 1.05
N ALA A 10 -2.94 21.17 2.29
CA ALA A 10 -3.11 22.51 2.81
C ALA A 10 -1.75 23.22 2.94
N TYR A 11 -1.70 24.47 2.51
CA TYR A 11 -0.60 25.36 2.85
C TYR A 11 -0.86 25.98 4.23
N ALA A 12 -0.60 25.19 5.27
CA ALA A 12 -0.62 25.65 6.65
C ALA A 12 0.75 26.26 6.99
N ALA A 13 0.93 27.57 6.72
CA ALA A 13 2.24 28.22 6.73
C ALA A 13 3.11 27.85 7.95
N ALA A 14 2.56 27.87 9.17
CA ALA A 14 3.28 27.48 10.38
C ALA A 14 3.75 26.01 10.35
N SER A 15 2.87 25.10 9.96
CA SER A 15 3.14 23.66 9.85
C SER A 15 4.12 23.37 8.71
N THR A 16 3.97 24.02 7.55
CA THR A 16 4.91 23.90 6.42
C THR A 16 6.31 24.38 6.80
N ILE A 17 6.42 25.55 7.44
CA ILE A 17 7.70 26.11 7.94
C ILE A 17 8.32 25.15 8.96
N THR A 18 7.50 24.61 9.87
CA THR A 18 7.93 23.65 10.90
C THR A 18 8.52 22.40 10.25
N LEU A 19 7.79 21.76 9.33
CA LEU A 19 8.26 20.57 8.62
C LEU A 19 9.57 20.87 7.88
N ARG A 20 9.66 21.98 7.14
CA ARG A 20 10.88 22.36 6.39
C ARG A 20 12.07 22.67 7.29
N ARG A 21 11.86 23.37 8.42
CA ARG A 21 12.91 23.62 9.41
C ARG A 21 13.50 22.31 9.92
N CYS A 22 12.66 21.28 10.06
CA CYS A 22 13.07 19.96 10.53
C CYS A 22 13.89 19.16 9.51
N LEU A 23 13.72 19.42 8.22
CA LEU A 23 14.53 18.78 7.18
C LEU A 23 16.00 19.24 7.18
N ASN A 24 16.30 20.39 7.76
CA ASN A 24 17.68 20.88 7.89
C ASN A 24 18.44 20.25 9.06
N THR A 25 17.82 19.33 9.79
CA THR A 25 18.46 18.59 10.89
C THR A 25 19.02 17.27 10.38
N THR A 26 20.10 16.79 11.00
CA THR A 26 20.61 15.45 10.65
C THR A 26 19.62 14.39 11.13
N PRO A 27 19.53 13.21 10.50
CA PRO A 27 18.63 12.13 10.93
C PRO A 27 18.75 11.82 12.43
N LEU A 28 19.98 11.84 12.96
CA LEU A 28 20.28 11.59 14.38
C LEU A 28 19.81 12.71 15.33
N THR A 29 19.66 13.95 14.83
CA THR A 29 19.24 15.11 15.64
C THR A 29 17.81 15.56 15.35
N PHE A 30 17.14 14.90 14.42
CA PHE A 30 15.76 15.19 14.04
C PHE A 30 14.84 15.18 15.26
N HIS A 31 14.89 14.10 16.04
CA HIS A 31 14.03 13.90 17.20
C HIS A 31 14.25 14.91 18.32
N THR A 32 15.49 15.38 18.51
CA THR A 32 15.85 16.30 19.59
C THR A 32 15.53 17.74 19.25
N ARG A 33 15.63 18.13 17.98
CA ARG A 33 15.44 19.53 17.54
C ARG A 33 14.00 19.88 17.16
N CYS A 34 13.21 18.89 16.73
CA CYS A 34 11.93 19.17 16.09
C CYS A 34 10.69 18.81 16.90
N GLY A 35 10.84 18.08 18.01
CA GLY A 35 9.73 17.66 18.85
C GLY A 35 8.75 16.76 18.10
N ARG A 36 8.69 15.48 18.45
CA ARG A 36 7.85 14.48 17.74
C ARG A 36 6.38 14.90 17.65
N SER A 37 5.84 15.44 18.73
CA SER A 37 4.46 15.95 18.78
C SER A 37 4.24 17.14 17.84
N ILE A 38 5.19 18.07 17.75
CA ILE A 38 5.11 19.23 16.86
C ILE A 38 5.10 18.76 15.39
N VAL A 39 5.99 17.84 15.04
CA VAL A 39 6.04 17.26 13.68
C VAL A 39 4.76 16.47 13.38
N ALA A 40 4.26 15.68 14.32
CA ALA A 40 3.03 14.90 14.14
C ALA A 40 1.81 15.81 13.88
N ASN A 41 1.63 16.86 14.67
CA ASN A 41 0.60 17.86 14.43
C ASN A 41 0.78 18.53 13.06
N ALA A 42 2.00 18.96 12.73
CA ALA A 42 2.28 19.61 11.46
C ALA A 42 1.99 18.72 10.25
N VAL A 43 2.23 17.40 10.33
CA VAL A 43 1.84 16.45 9.29
C VAL A 43 0.32 16.37 9.16
N VAL A 44 -0.42 16.26 10.27
CA VAL A 44 -1.89 16.18 10.24
C VAL A 44 -2.52 17.48 9.73
N ASP A 45 -1.99 18.64 10.13
CA ASP A 45 -2.47 19.96 9.73
C ASP A 45 -2.40 20.19 8.22
N VAL A 46 -1.38 19.62 7.54
CA VAL A 46 -1.25 19.77 6.09
C VAL A 46 -2.14 18.80 5.31
N LEU A 47 -2.66 17.75 5.94
CA LEU A 47 -3.58 16.83 5.27
C LEU A 47 -4.90 17.54 4.92
N PRO A 48 -5.55 17.20 3.80
CA PRO A 48 -6.86 17.75 3.49
C PRO A 48 -7.88 17.37 4.56
N THR A 49 -8.71 18.32 4.99
CA THR A 49 -9.74 18.10 6.02
C THR A 49 -10.69 16.96 5.67
N GLY A 50 -11.06 16.82 4.40
CA GLY A 50 -11.87 15.71 3.91
C GLY A 50 -11.19 14.33 4.00
N LEU A 51 -9.86 14.26 3.93
CA LEU A 51 -9.10 13.02 4.13
C LEU A 51 -9.10 12.66 5.62
N VAL A 52 -8.80 13.62 6.50
CA VAL A 52 -8.83 13.41 7.95
C VAL A 52 -10.23 12.99 8.42
N GLY A 53 -11.28 13.65 7.91
CA GLY A 53 -12.66 13.26 8.19
C GLY A 53 -13.02 11.86 7.70
N MET A 54 -12.51 11.42 6.54
CA MET A 54 -12.70 10.06 6.05
C MET A 54 -12.00 9.02 6.93
N ILE A 55 -10.76 9.30 7.36
CA ILE A 55 -9.98 8.43 8.25
C ILE A 55 -10.74 8.22 9.58
N ASP A 56 -11.26 9.30 10.16
CA ASP A 56 -12.10 9.22 11.37
C ASP A 56 -13.36 8.38 11.13
N GLN A 57 -14.17 8.76 10.15
CA GLN A 57 -15.48 8.14 9.93
C GLN A 57 -15.40 6.67 9.49
N THR A 58 -14.47 6.35 8.59
CA THR A 58 -14.40 5.04 7.92
C THR A 58 -13.37 4.12 8.55
N MET A 59 -12.21 4.66 8.94
CA MET A 59 -11.11 3.85 9.51
C MET A 59 -11.11 3.87 11.05
N LYS A 60 -11.98 4.66 11.69
CA LYS A 60 -12.15 4.77 13.14
C LYS A 60 -10.87 5.22 13.85
N VAL A 61 -10.17 6.16 13.23
CA VAL A 61 -8.99 6.82 13.79
C VAL A 61 -9.27 8.31 13.85
N ASP A 62 -9.63 8.81 15.03
CA ASP A 62 -9.91 10.23 15.22
C ASP A 62 -8.62 11.08 15.05
N PRO A 63 -8.72 12.40 14.80
CA PRO A 63 -7.55 13.24 14.57
C PRO A 63 -6.51 13.19 15.70
N SER A 64 -6.94 13.11 16.97
CA SER A 64 -6.04 13.03 18.11
C SER A 64 -5.30 11.69 18.18
N GLN A 65 -5.98 10.60 17.80
CA GLN A 65 -5.39 9.27 17.69
C GLN A 65 -4.43 9.20 16.50
N LEU A 66 -4.73 9.88 15.38
CA LEU A 66 -3.84 9.98 14.24
C LEU A 66 -2.54 10.70 14.61
N VAL A 67 -2.62 11.85 15.28
CA VAL A 67 -1.43 12.56 15.80
C VAL A 67 -0.61 11.68 16.73
N ARG A 68 -1.26 11.02 17.71
CA ARG A 68 -0.57 10.10 18.64
C ARG A 68 0.13 8.94 17.92
N SER A 69 -0.54 8.34 16.93
CA SER A 69 0.03 7.25 16.13
C SER A 69 1.26 7.70 15.35
N ILE A 70 1.21 8.90 14.75
CA ILE A 70 2.36 9.49 14.05
C ILE A 70 3.50 9.78 15.02
N GLU A 71 3.20 10.32 16.21
CA GLU A 71 4.20 10.56 17.24
C GLU A 71 4.90 9.25 17.68
N ASP A 72 4.14 8.18 17.90
CA ASP A 72 4.66 6.87 18.25
C ASP A 72 5.54 6.29 17.13
N ALA A 73 5.14 6.46 15.87
CA ALA A 73 5.96 6.06 14.72
C ALA A 73 7.28 6.84 14.64
N LEU A 74 7.24 8.15 14.89
CA LEU A 74 8.45 8.98 14.99
C LEU A 74 9.32 8.56 16.18
N ARG A 75 8.73 8.09 17.28
CA ARG A 75 9.49 7.58 18.43
C ARG A 75 10.25 6.29 18.10
N GLY A 76 9.65 5.42 17.30
CA GLY A 76 10.26 4.17 16.84
C GLY A 76 11.30 4.32 15.74
N ASP A 77 11.40 5.48 15.07
CA ASP A 77 12.32 5.71 13.95
C ASP A 77 13.75 6.01 14.41
N SER A 78 14.47 4.96 14.83
CA SER A 78 15.86 5.06 15.28
C SER A 78 16.86 5.29 14.15
N THR A 79 16.52 4.90 12.91
CA THR A 79 17.39 5.02 11.73
C THR A 79 17.19 6.33 10.97
N GLY A 80 16.11 7.07 11.26
CA GLY A 80 15.79 8.34 10.61
C GLY A 80 15.20 8.17 9.22
N GLU A 81 14.63 7.00 8.91
CA GLU A 81 14.04 6.69 7.60
C GLU A 81 12.79 7.53 7.31
N LEU A 82 12.09 8.01 8.35
CA LEU A 82 10.90 8.83 8.17
C LEU A 82 11.22 10.24 7.67
N ILE A 83 12.49 10.67 7.66
CA ILE A 83 12.89 11.99 7.14
C ILE A 83 12.42 12.21 5.70
N HIS A 84 12.47 11.17 4.85
CA HIS A 84 12.02 11.25 3.47
C HIS A 84 10.49 11.40 3.37
N THR A 85 9.76 10.74 4.26
CA THR A 85 8.30 10.86 4.33
C THR A 85 7.89 12.26 4.79
N ILE A 86 8.58 12.80 5.80
CA ILE A 86 8.35 14.15 6.32
C ILE A 86 8.71 15.19 5.24
N ALA A 87 9.81 14.97 4.50
CA ALA A 87 10.19 15.81 3.37
C ALA A 87 9.12 15.84 2.29
N TRP A 88 8.50 14.70 2.01
CA TRP A 88 7.40 14.62 1.06
C TRP A 88 6.21 15.50 1.49
N TYR A 89 5.77 15.41 2.75
CA TYR A 89 4.66 16.25 3.24
C TYR A 89 5.01 17.75 3.24
N ALA A 90 6.26 18.10 3.60
CA ALA A 90 6.73 19.48 3.57
C ALA A 90 6.68 20.07 2.16
N ASN A 91 7.17 19.32 1.16
CA ASN A 91 7.17 19.72 -0.24
C ASN A 91 5.76 19.72 -0.83
N ALA A 92 4.95 18.69 -0.56
CA ALA A 92 3.58 18.60 -1.03
C ALA A 92 2.72 19.75 -0.48
N SER A 93 2.93 20.16 0.77
CA SER A 93 2.27 21.33 1.37
C SER A 93 2.73 22.62 0.73
N PHE A 94 4.04 22.80 0.56
CA PHE A 94 4.61 24.00 -0.07
C PHE A 94 4.11 24.18 -1.52
N ASP A 95 4.05 23.09 -2.28
CA ASP A 95 3.60 23.09 -3.68
C ASP A 95 2.07 23.10 -3.82
N ALA A 96 1.32 23.08 -2.72
CA ALA A 96 -0.12 22.86 -2.69
C ALA A 96 -0.55 21.66 -3.57
N ARG A 97 0.23 20.57 -3.49
CA ARG A 97 0.11 19.39 -4.35
C ARG A 97 -1.30 18.81 -4.23
N GLU A 98 -1.91 18.55 -5.38
CA GLU A 98 -3.23 17.94 -5.44
C GLU A 98 -3.13 16.43 -5.24
N VAL A 99 -3.88 15.91 -4.27
CA VAL A 99 -3.93 14.49 -3.91
C VAL A 99 -5.37 14.00 -3.93
N CYS A 100 -5.55 12.72 -4.21
CA CYS A 100 -6.84 12.05 -4.11
C CYS A 100 -6.76 10.87 -3.14
N TRP A 101 -7.90 10.42 -2.63
CA TRP A 101 -8.02 9.23 -1.78
C TRP A 101 -9.37 8.55 -2.00
N PRO A 102 -9.47 7.22 -1.78
CA PRO A 102 -10.75 6.52 -1.90
C PRO A 102 -11.71 6.99 -0.80
N VAL A 103 -12.98 7.19 -1.15
CA VAL A 103 -14.04 7.54 -0.17
C VAL A 103 -14.29 6.39 0.82
N ARG A 104 -14.05 5.15 0.38
CA ARG A 104 -14.17 3.93 1.18
C ARG A 104 -12.95 3.03 0.90
N PRO A 105 -11.81 3.23 1.60
CA PRO A 105 -10.66 2.36 1.45
C PRO A 105 -11.02 0.91 1.81
N ASP A 106 -10.39 -0.05 1.15
CA ASP A 106 -10.59 -1.49 1.37
C ASP A 106 -9.73 -2.06 2.51
N PHE A 107 -9.03 -1.18 3.24
CA PHE A 107 -8.10 -1.52 4.31
C PHE A 107 -8.32 -0.67 5.54
N LYS A 108 -7.81 -1.17 6.66
CA LYS A 108 -7.77 -0.47 7.95
C LYS A 108 -6.38 0.07 8.21
N PHE A 109 -6.30 1.01 9.14
CA PHE A 109 -5.05 1.71 9.45
C PHE A 109 -3.99 0.76 10.05
N ASP A 110 -4.45 -0.25 10.81
CA ASP A 110 -3.63 -1.29 11.44
C ASP A 110 -3.18 -2.43 10.50
N ASP A 111 -3.61 -2.40 9.22
CA ASP A 111 -3.09 -3.29 8.18
C ASP A 111 -1.69 -2.88 7.73
N PHE A 112 -1.20 -1.71 8.16
CA PHE A 112 0.17 -1.24 7.97
C PHE A 112 0.92 -1.24 9.30
N ILE A 113 2.25 -1.41 9.24
CA ILE A 113 3.12 -1.36 10.43
C ILE A 113 3.16 0.06 11.02
N SER A 114 3.00 1.07 10.18
CA SER A 114 3.12 2.49 10.56
C SER A 114 1.98 3.32 9.99
N PRO A 115 1.53 4.38 10.70
CA PRO A 115 0.59 5.38 10.18
C PRO A 115 1.00 5.96 8.83
N PHE A 116 2.30 6.20 8.63
CA PHE A 116 2.82 6.72 7.38
C PHE A 116 2.63 5.76 6.22
N GLY A 117 2.67 4.45 6.50
CA GLY A 117 2.39 3.44 5.50
C GLY A 117 0.93 3.44 5.07
N ALA A 118 0.00 3.56 6.02
CA ALA A 118 -1.43 3.68 5.73
C ALA A 118 -1.73 4.96 4.95
N LEU A 119 -1.16 6.10 5.35
CA LEU A 119 -1.31 7.37 4.63
C LEU A 119 -0.74 7.28 3.20
N SER A 120 0.44 6.71 3.03
CA SER A 120 1.06 6.49 1.70
C SER A 120 0.19 5.63 0.79
N ALA A 121 -0.50 4.64 1.34
CA ALA A 121 -1.46 3.81 0.60
C ALA A 121 -2.78 4.52 0.27
N LEU A 122 -3.20 5.51 1.08
CA LEU A 122 -4.41 6.30 0.83
C LEU A 122 -4.21 7.36 -0.26
N LEU A 123 -3.00 7.92 -0.39
CA LEU A 123 -2.72 9.03 -1.30
C LEU A 123 -2.48 8.56 -2.74
N VAL A 124 -3.30 9.08 -3.64
CA VAL A 124 -3.36 8.72 -5.06
C VAL A 124 -3.10 9.93 -5.93
N GLU A 125 -2.38 9.72 -7.04
CA GLU A 125 -2.18 10.74 -8.07
C GLU A 125 -3.47 11.02 -8.83
N LYS A 126 -3.97 12.27 -8.78
CA LYS A 126 -5.21 12.68 -9.46
C LYS A 126 -5.27 12.29 -10.93
N LYS A 127 -4.14 12.39 -11.65
CA LYS A 127 -4.09 12.08 -13.09
C LYS A 127 -4.40 10.62 -13.42
N THR A 128 -4.32 9.72 -12.42
CA THR A 128 -4.45 8.26 -12.59
C THR A 128 -5.76 7.70 -12.02
N ILE A 129 -6.64 8.51 -11.42
CA ILE A 129 -7.89 8.01 -10.81
C ILE A 129 -8.85 7.36 -11.82
N ARG A 130 -8.66 7.62 -13.12
CA ARG A 130 -9.43 7.02 -14.22
C ARG A 130 -8.80 5.75 -14.76
N ASP A 131 -7.54 5.47 -14.41
CA ASP A 131 -6.85 4.27 -14.85
C ASP A 131 -7.49 3.03 -14.23
N PRO A 132 -7.23 1.83 -14.78
CA PRO A 132 -7.69 0.58 -14.19
C PRO A 132 -7.32 0.41 -12.72
N ILE A 133 -6.13 0.89 -12.35
CA ILE A 133 -5.64 0.94 -10.99
C ILE A 133 -4.92 2.28 -10.84
N PRO A 134 -5.39 3.15 -9.94
CA PRO A 134 -4.74 4.43 -9.71
C PRO A 134 -3.34 4.26 -9.12
N SER A 135 -2.46 5.19 -9.45
CA SER A 135 -1.07 5.19 -8.99
C SER A 135 -0.91 5.94 -7.68
N ARG A 136 -0.04 5.43 -6.81
CA ARG A 136 0.48 6.17 -5.66
C ARG A 136 1.55 7.18 -6.14
N PHE A 137 1.87 8.12 -5.27
CA PHE A 137 3.05 8.95 -5.41
C PHE A 137 4.32 8.11 -5.15
N THR A 138 5.11 7.84 -6.20
CA THR A 138 6.32 7.00 -6.06
C THR A 138 7.44 7.67 -5.29
N ASP A 139 7.43 9.00 -5.19
CA ASP A 139 8.33 9.82 -4.38
C ASP A 139 7.96 9.87 -2.89
N LEU A 140 6.77 9.39 -2.52
CA LEU A 140 6.39 9.14 -1.13
C LEU A 140 6.85 7.72 -0.76
N PRO A 141 7.65 7.51 0.31
CA PRO A 141 8.05 6.17 0.70
C PRO A 141 6.85 5.24 0.91
N PRO A 142 6.90 3.99 0.40
CA PRO A 142 5.80 3.05 0.58
C PRO A 142 5.75 2.54 2.02
N GLY A 143 4.54 2.22 2.48
CA GLY A 143 4.32 1.54 3.74
C GLY A 143 4.59 0.04 3.68
N PHE A 144 5.09 -0.51 4.78
CA PHE A 144 5.10 -1.95 5.00
C PHE A 144 3.77 -2.44 5.57
N LEU A 145 3.28 -3.55 5.03
CA LEU A 145 2.11 -4.23 5.54
C LEU A 145 2.40 -4.95 6.84
N ASN A 146 1.41 -4.96 7.73
CA ASN A 146 1.49 -5.66 8.99
C ASN A 146 1.49 -7.18 8.75
N LYS A 147 2.57 -7.86 9.14
CA LYS A 147 2.76 -9.29 8.86
C LYS A 147 1.84 -10.21 9.66
N THR A 148 1.26 -9.71 10.75
CA THR A 148 0.34 -10.48 11.61
C THR A 148 -1.11 -10.41 11.12
N ARG A 149 -1.36 -9.68 10.02
CA ARG A 149 -2.69 -9.41 9.48
C ARG A 149 -2.93 -10.17 8.18
N ILE A 150 -4.20 -10.42 7.91
CA ILE A 150 -4.68 -11.02 6.66
C ILE A 150 -5.04 -9.87 5.71
N HIS A 151 -4.38 -9.82 4.55
CA HIS A 151 -4.59 -8.75 3.57
C HIS A 151 -5.52 -9.24 2.47
N VAL A 152 -6.81 -8.91 2.57
CA VAL A 152 -7.82 -9.35 1.61
C VAL A 152 -7.84 -8.44 0.38
N ILE A 153 -7.73 -9.04 -0.79
CA ILE A 153 -7.92 -8.37 -2.09
C ILE A 153 -9.30 -8.75 -2.60
N SER A 154 -10.11 -7.74 -2.92
CA SER A 154 -11.50 -7.91 -3.36
C SER A 154 -11.89 -6.85 -4.38
N HIS A 155 -13.12 -6.90 -4.89
CA HIS A 155 -13.68 -5.86 -5.77
C HIS A 155 -13.77 -4.47 -5.10
N LEU A 156 -13.60 -4.38 -3.77
CA LEU A 156 -13.48 -3.11 -3.05
C LEU A 156 -12.09 -2.48 -3.22
N SER A 157 -11.07 -3.32 -3.44
CA SER A 157 -9.67 -2.89 -3.62
C SER A 157 -9.45 -2.13 -4.92
N PHE A 158 -10.02 -2.67 -6.00
CA PHE A 158 -10.01 -2.10 -7.34
C PHE A 158 -11.05 -2.80 -8.19
N ASP A 159 -11.40 -2.20 -9.33
CA ASP A 159 -12.33 -2.78 -10.27
C ASP A 159 -11.67 -3.97 -11.00
N TYR A 160 -12.05 -5.18 -10.62
CA TYR A 160 -11.51 -6.42 -11.17
C TYR A 160 -11.62 -6.51 -12.70
N HIS A 161 -12.70 -6.00 -13.29
CA HIS A 161 -12.85 -5.99 -14.74
C HIS A 161 -11.84 -5.06 -15.41
N ARG A 162 -11.59 -3.90 -14.81
CA ARG A 162 -10.55 -2.99 -15.32
C ARG A 162 -9.16 -3.57 -15.14
N VAL A 163 -8.87 -4.22 -14.00
CA VAL A 163 -7.56 -4.88 -13.80
C VAL A 163 -7.31 -5.99 -14.81
N HIS A 164 -8.35 -6.71 -15.22
CA HIS A 164 -8.22 -7.67 -16.32
C HIS A 164 -7.71 -7.02 -17.62
N GLN A 165 -8.03 -5.75 -17.89
CA GLN A 165 -7.59 -5.04 -19.10
C GLN A 165 -6.07 -4.81 -19.12
N ILE A 166 -5.41 -4.74 -17.96
CA ILE A 166 -3.96 -4.58 -17.87
C ILE A 166 -3.21 -5.90 -17.76
N ARG A 167 -3.90 -7.04 -17.81
CA ARG A 167 -3.29 -8.38 -17.78
C ARG A 167 -2.22 -8.56 -18.84
N SER A 168 -2.43 -8.01 -20.03
CA SER A 168 -1.46 -8.04 -21.14
C SER A 168 -0.10 -7.40 -20.80
N LYS A 169 -0.05 -6.49 -19.80
CA LYS A 169 1.21 -5.90 -19.31
C LYS A 169 2.05 -6.88 -18.47
N PHE A 170 1.42 -7.91 -17.93
CA PHE A 170 2.03 -8.90 -17.04
C PHE A 170 2.18 -10.28 -17.66
N LYS A 171 1.33 -10.62 -18.63
CA LYS A 171 1.36 -11.88 -19.36
C LYS A 171 0.90 -11.65 -20.79
N TYR A 172 1.80 -11.86 -21.74
CA TYR A 172 1.45 -11.82 -23.16
C TYR A 172 1.74 -13.16 -23.83
N VAL A 173 0.84 -13.54 -24.74
CA VAL A 173 0.96 -14.76 -25.54
C VAL A 173 1.15 -14.29 -26.98
N GLY A 174 2.35 -14.51 -27.54
CA GLY A 174 2.66 -14.10 -28.91
C GLY A 174 1.85 -14.89 -29.95
N PHE A 175 1.69 -14.31 -31.14
CA PHE A 175 0.87 -14.88 -32.23
C PHE A 175 1.34 -16.27 -32.71
N MET A 176 2.61 -16.64 -32.50
CA MET A 176 3.17 -17.93 -32.94
C MET A 176 3.51 -18.93 -31.81
N GLN A 177 2.93 -18.78 -30.60
CA GLN A 177 2.74 -19.70 -29.45
C GLN A 177 3.73 -20.84 -29.08
N LEU A 178 4.82 -21.09 -29.80
CA LEU A 178 5.72 -22.22 -29.55
C LEU A 178 6.53 -22.09 -28.25
N GLN A 179 6.69 -20.88 -27.71
CA GLN A 179 7.52 -20.60 -26.53
C GLN A 179 6.71 -20.35 -25.25
N GLY A 180 5.38 -20.53 -25.28
CA GLY A 180 4.52 -20.27 -24.12
C GLY A 180 4.36 -18.77 -23.80
N PRO A 181 3.78 -18.43 -22.62
CA PRO A 181 3.57 -17.05 -22.22
C PRO A 181 4.87 -16.36 -21.80
N THR A 182 5.01 -15.10 -22.18
CA THR A 182 6.13 -14.26 -21.73
C THR A 182 5.67 -13.29 -20.63
N TYR A 183 6.58 -13.05 -19.68
CA TYR A 183 6.36 -12.21 -18.51
C TYR A 183 7.38 -11.07 -18.48
N PRO A 184 7.05 -9.91 -17.88
CA PRO A 184 8.06 -8.89 -17.58
C PRO A 184 9.12 -9.47 -16.62
N SER A 185 10.32 -8.91 -16.63
CA SER A 185 11.34 -9.26 -15.62
C SER A 185 10.83 -8.98 -14.21
N LEU A 186 11.39 -9.67 -13.21
CA LEU A 186 10.98 -9.49 -11.81
C LEU A 186 11.06 -8.02 -11.37
N SER A 187 12.15 -7.33 -11.72
CA SER A 187 12.31 -5.89 -11.42
C SER A 187 11.20 -5.05 -12.04
N LYS A 188 10.85 -5.31 -13.31
CA LYS A 188 9.76 -4.59 -13.99
C LYS A 188 8.39 -4.91 -13.38
N ALA A 189 8.14 -6.17 -13.00
CA ALA A 189 6.91 -6.56 -12.30
C ALA A 189 6.80 -5.85 -10.94
N ARG A 190 7.90 -5.81 -10.17
CA ARG A 190 8.01 -5.06 -8.92
C ARG A 190 7.69 -3.59 -9.13
N THR A 191 8.32 -2.91 -10.09
CA THR A 191 8.03 -1.50 -10.40
C THR A 191 6.56 -1.27 -10.74
N GLN A 192 5.94 -2.17 -11.51
CA GLN A 192 4.53 -2.03 -11.88
C GLN A 192 3.60 -2.14 -10.65
N PHE A 193 3.77 -3.17 -9.81
CA PHE A 193 2.97 -3.30 -8.59
C PHE A 193 3.35 -2.26 -7.53
N ASP A 194 4.59 -1.75 -7.56
CA ASP A 194 5.05 -0.62 -6.75
C ASP A 194 4.24 0.65 -6.97
N GLN A 195 3.82 0.90 -8.20
CA GLN A 195 3.03 2.09 -8.52
C GLN A 195 1.59 1.99 -8.05
N TRP A 196 1.05 0.81 -7.78
CA TRP A 196 -0.36 0.65 -7.44
C TRP A 196 -0.66 1.23 -6.05
N ALA A 197 -1.66 2.11 -5.99
CA ALA A 197 -2.15 2.64 -4.73
C ALA A 197 -2.89 1.59 -3.89
N GLY A 198 -3.10 1.92 -2.61
CA GLY A 198 -3.81 1.06 -1.66
C GLY A 198 -2.99 -0.12 -1.15
N ARG A 199 -3.62 -0.89 -0.25
CA ARG A 199 -3.03 -2.09 0.35
C ARG A 199 -2.72 -3.18 -0.67
N SER A 200 -3.60 -3.35 -1.65
CA SER A 200 -3.53 -4.45 -2.61
C SER A 200 -2.29 -4.37 -3.51
N GLY A 201 -1.87 -3.17 -3.91
CA GLY A 201 -0.60 -2.98 -4.63
C GLY A 201 0.61 -3.47 -3.84
N ARG A 202 0.66 -3.16 -2.53
CA ARG A 202 1.73 -3.62 -1.63
C ARG A 202 1.68 -5.13 -1.41
N ALA A 203 0.49 -5.69 -1.21
CA ALA A 203 0.30 -7.12 -1.01
C ALA A 203 0.74 -7.93 -2.23
N ILE A 204 0.41 -7.49 -3.44
CA ILE A 204 0.85 -8.18 -4.66
C ILE A 204 2.35 -7.95 -4.92
N PHE A 205 2.87 -6.75 -4.65
CA PHE A 205 4.31 -6.49 -4.73
C PHE A 205 5.14 -7.42 -3.86
N THR A 206 4.67 -7.72 -2.65
CA THR A 206 5.37 -8.66 -1.76
C THR A 206 5.39 -10.09 -2.28
N LEU A 207 4.49 -10.44 -3.20
CA LEU A 207 4.48 -11.69 -3.96
C LEU A 207 5.38 -11.62 -5.21
N MET A 208 6.22 -10.61 -5.39
CA MET A 208 7.15 -10.55 -6.50
C MET A 208 8.55 -10.91 -5.98
N ARG A 209 8.84 -12.20 -5.92
CA ARG A 209 10.13 -12.76 -5.47
C ARG A 209 10.68 -13.71 -6.55
N ASP A 210 11.93 -14.11 -6.46
CA ASP A 210 12.46 -15.20 -7.31
C ASP A 210 12.38 -16.54 -6.58
N ASP A 211 12.47 -16.52 -5.25
CA ASP A 211 12.37 -17.69 -4.38
C ASP A 211 11.26 -17.51 -3.34
N TRP A 212 10.54 -18.60 -3.06
CA TRP A 212 9.45 -18.66 -2.09
C TRP A 212 9.73 -19.67 -1.00
N THR A 213 9.68 -19.16 0.23
CA THR A 213 9.54 -19.98 1.41
C THR A 213 8.09 -19.91 1.89
N CYS A 214 7.56 -21.04 2.35
CA CYS A 214 6.27 -21.09 3.00
C CYS A 214 6.35 -20.27 4.30
N THR A 215 5.69 -19.10 4.34
CA THR A 215 5.73 -18.23 5.52
C THR A 215 4.75 -18.66 6.61
N TYR A 216 3.80 -19.54 6.29
CA TYR A 216 2.82 -20.06 7.24
C TYR A 216 3.34 -21.32 7.93
N SER A 217 3.39 -21.31 9.27
CA SER A 217 3.92 -22.43 10.05
C SER A 217 3.10 -23.72 9.95
N GLY A 218 1.83 -23.65 9.56
CA GLY A 218 0.97 -24.82 9.30
C GLY A 218 1.25 -25.51 7.96
N GLY A 219 2.22 -25.02 7.17
CA GLY A 219 2.54 -25.54 5.85
C GLY A 219 1.83 -24.80 4.72
N CYS A 220 2.20 -25.12 3.49
CA CYS A 220 1.64 -24.50 2.29
C CYS A 220 1.32 -25.58 1.27
N ARG A 221 0.39 -25.27 0.37
CA ARG A 221 0.13 -26.10 -0.79
C ARG A 221 0.99 -25.64 -1.97
N ASP A 222 1.45 -26.60 -2.75
CA ASP A 222 2.25 -26.37 -3.97
C ASP A 222 1.38 -26.28 -5.24
N GLU A 223 0.09 -26.60 -5.15
CA GLU A 223 -0.86 -26.52 -6.27
C GLU A 223 -1.95 -25.45 -6.06
N PRO A 224 -2.29 -24.67 -7.10
CA PRO A 224 -3.47 -23.80 -7.06
C PRO A 224 -4.76 -24.64 -7.07
N ASN A 225 -5.85 -24.11 -6.51
CA ASN A 225 -7.20 -24.71 -6.55
C ASN A 225 -7.43 -26.05 -5.82
N THR A 226 -6.57 -26.47 -4.90
CA THR A 226 -6.90 -27.62 -4.04
C THR A 226 -8.15 -27.33 -3.19
N ARG A 227 -8.97 -28.37 -2.96
CA ARG A 227 -10.24 -28.32 -2.20
C ARG A 227 -10.07 -27.94 -0.71
N LEU A 228 -8.83 -27.78 -0.24
CA LEU A 228 -8.49 -27.42 1.13
C LEU A 228 -8.22 -25.91 1.19
N PRO A 229 -9.22 -25.07 1.55
CA PRO A 229 -8.99 -23.63 1.74
C PRO A 229 -8.08 -23.34 2.95
N ASN A 230 -7.79 -24.35 3.78
CA ASN A 230 -7.10 -24.19 5.05
C ASN A 230 -5.58 -24.06 4.96
N LEU A 231 -4.99 -24.07 3.75
CA LEU A 231 -3.54 -23.86 3.56
C LEU A 231 -3.24 -22.86 2.43
N PRO A 232 -2.31 -21.92 2.63
CA PRO A 232 -1.99 -20.92 1.63
C PRO A 232 -1.24 -21.53 0.46
N TYR A 233 -1.50 -21.02 -0.74
CA TYR A 233 -0.75 -21.35 -1.94
C TYR A 233 0.61 -20.67 -1.92
N LYS A 234 1.68 -21.45 -2.10
CA LYS A 234 3.05 -20.96 -2.24
C LYS A 234 3.45 -21.08 -3.72
N PRO A 235 3.51 -19.97 -4.47
CA PRO A 235 3.95 -19.99 -5.86
C PRO A 235 5.41 -20.44 -6.01
N GLU A 236 5.73 -21.14 -7.10
CA GLU A 236 7.13 -21.54 -7.41
C GLU A 236 8.03 -20.32 -7.70
N ASN A 237 7.46 -19.27 -8.29
CA ASN A 237 8.14 -18.03 -8.66
C ASN A 237 7.11 -16.91 -8.93
N TYR A 238 7.58 -15.68 -9.20
CA TYR A 238 6.68 -14.54 -9.42
C TYR A 238 5.75 -14.72 -10.63
N LYS A 239 6.14 -15.49 -11.64
CA LYS A 239 5.28 -15.74 -12.82
C LYS A 239 4.06 -16.56 -12.42
N ARG A 240 4.24 -17.57 -11.57
CA ARG A 240 3.13 -18.35 -10.97
C ARG A 240 2.28 -17.50 -10.05
N ALA A 241 2.88 -16.59 -9.27
CA ALA A 241 2.14 -15.66 -8.42
C ALA A 241 1.25 -14.72 -9.26
N ILE A 242 1.80 -14.14 -10.34
CA ILE A 242 1.06 -13.32 -11.30
C ILE A 242 -0.10 -14.11 -11.91
N ASP A 243 0.16 -15.34 -12.36
CA ASP A 243 -0.87 -16.21 -12.95
C ASP A 243 -2.04 -16.44 -11.97
N GLU A 244 -1.73 -16.77 -10.72
CA GLU A 244 -2.75 -17.02 -9.71
C GLU A 244 -3.55 -15.76 -9.35
N VAL A 245 -2.87 -14.62 -9.14
CA VAL A 245 -3.52 -13.33 -8.88
C VAL A 245 -4.49 -12.97 -10.01
N PHE A 246 -4.03 -13.03 -11.27
CA PHE A 246 -4.89 -12.70 -12.40
C PHE A 246 -6.00 -13.73 -12.63
N ARG A 247 -5.77 -15.01 -12.31
CA ARG A 247 -6.83 -16.03 -12.35
C ARG A 247 -7.93 -15.72 -11.34
N LEU A 248 -7.56 -15.40 -10.09
CA LEU A 248 -8.51 -15.06 -9.03
C LEU A 248 -9.30 -13.78 -9.35
N ILE A 249 -8.63 -12.76 -9.87
CA ILE A 249 -9.26 -11.53 -10.39
C ILE A 249 -10.22 -11.85 -11.54
N SER A 250 -9.81 -12.69 -12.50
CA SER A 250 -10.64 -13.07 -13.66
C SER A 250 -11.91 -13.83 -13.23
N MET A 251 -11.83 -14.62 -12.17
CA MET A 251 -12.97 -15.34 -11.59
C MET A 251 -13.81 -14.49 -10.64
N SER A 252 -13.44 -13.21 -10.46
CA SER A 252 -14.02 -12.31 -9.47
C SER A 252 -14.07 -12.87 -8.05
N ARG A 253 -13.06 -13.64 -7.66
CA ARG A 253 -12.95 -14.23 -6.33
C ARG A 253 -12.12 -13.32 -5.42
N PRO A 254 -12.59 -12.98 -4.21
CA PRO A 254 -11.72 -12.38 -3.21
C PRO A 254 -10.68 -13.40 -2.77
N PHE A 255 -9.50 -12.91 -2.40
CA PHE A 255 -8.41 -13.74 -1.92
C PHE A 255 -7.56 -13.00 -0.91
N ALA A 256 -6.88 -13.72 -0.02
CA ALA A 256 -6.00 -13.13 0.97
C ALA A 256 -4.52 -13.27 0.58
N VAL A 257 -3.71 -12.35 1.10
CA VAL A 257 -2.26 -12.46 1.12
C VAL A 257 -1.83 -12.41 2.58
N THR A 258 -0.99 -13.36 3.00
CA THR A 258 -0.43 -13.43 4.35
C THR A 258 1.09 -13.43 4.29
N PHE A 259 1.73 -13.07 5.40
CA PHE A 259 3.20 -12.94 5.48
C PHE A 259 3.81 -13.76 6.62
N GLY A 260 3.04 -14.68 7.19
CA GLY A 260 3.39 -15.36 8.42
C GLY A 260 2.22 -16.19 8.94
N TYR A 261 2.36 -16.64 10.19
CA TYR A 261 1.27 -17.27 10.92
C TYR A 261 0.15 -16.27 11.19
N VAL A 262 -1.08 -16.64 10.81
CA VAL A 262 -2.30 -15.91 11.10
C VAL A 262 -3.32 -16.84 11.74
N ASN A 263 -4.08 -16.33 12.72
CA ASN A 263 -5.13 -17.07 13.42
C ASN A 263 -6.35 -16.14 13.60
N PRO A 264 -7.56 -16.52 13.11
CA PRO A 264 -7.87 -17.75 12.38
C PRO A 264 -7.28 -17.78 10.96
N ALA A 265 -7.07 -18.98 10.44
CA ALA A 265 -6.74 -19.19 9.03
C ALA A 265 -7.90 -18.71 8.13
N PRO A 266 -7.63 -17.90 7.09
CA PRO A 266 -8.58 -17.59 6.02
C PRO A 266 -9.31 -18.80 5.47
N ASN A 267 -10.62 -18.67 5.33
CA ASN A 267 -11.51 -19.65 4.70
C ASN A 267 -11.74 -19.36 3.20
N MET A 268 -10.75 -18.75 2.54
CA MET A 268 -10.83 -18.32 1.14
C MET A 268 -9.54 -18.65 0.40
N TYR A 269 -9.48 -18.35 -0.90
CA TYR A 269 -8.22 -18.41 -1.64
C TYR A 269 -7.20 -17.50 -0.95
N TRP A 270 -5.98 -17.98 -0.75
CA TRP A 270 -4.94 -17.20 -0.09
C TRP A 270 -3.55 -17.63 -0.55
N LEU A 271 -2.66 -16.65 -0.62
CA LEU A 271 -1.26 -16.78 -1.02
C LEU A 271 -0.35 -16.34 0.14
N CYS A 272 0.85 -16.90 0.22
CA CYS A 272 1.83 -16.59 1.26
C CYS A 272 3.25 -16.37 0.71
#